data_AF-A0A838KGA1-F1
#
_entry.id   AF-A0A838KGA1-F1
#
_cell.length_a   1.000
_cell.length_b   1.000
_cell.length_c   1.000
_cell.angle_alpha   90.00
_cell.angle_beta   90.00
_cell.angle_gamma   90.00
#
_symmetry.space_group_name_H-M   'P 1'
#
loop_
_entity.id
_entity.type
_entity.pdbx_description
1 polymer ?
#
loop_
_entity_poly.entity_id
_entity_poly.type
_entity_poly.pdbx_seq_one_letter_code
_entity_poly.pdbx_strand_id
1 'polypeptide(L)'
;MPAASGFGGAGALSQQDERTWGMLAHVSAILAAIVGLSFLGPLIVMLVQGPKSQFVRRQSVEALNFQITTYIAGIISAILIIVLIGILMLIAVGIAWLVLTIMAALAANRGEDYRYPVNLRLVK
;
A
#
# COMPACT_ATOMS: atom_id res chain seq x y z
N MET A 1 -7.46 24.60 20.49
CA MET A 1 -6.34 24.04 21.27
C MET A 1 -5.47 23.24 20.32
N PRO A 2 -4.20 23.60 20.05
CA PRO A 2 -3.34 22.73 19.28
C PRO A 2 -2.87 21.58 20.18
N ALA A 3 -3.23 20.35 19.84
CA ALA A 3 -2.71 19.17 20.52
C ALA A 3 -1.20 19.07 20.29
N ALA A 4 -0.48 18.86 21.39
CA ALA A 4 0.97 18.87 21.46
C ALA A 4 1.61 17.87 20.48
N SER A 5 2.58 18.37 19.74
CA SER A 5 3.52 17.67 18.88
C SER A 5 4.34 16.65 19.68
N GLY A 6 3.89 15.40 19.70
CA GLY A 6 4.57 14.27 20.33
C GLY A 6 5.57 13.51 19.45
N PHE A 7 6.17 14.14 18.43
CA PHE A 7 7.14 13.49 17.53
C PHE A 7 8.50 14.21 17.54
N GLY A 8 9.04 14.47 18.72
CA GLY A 8 10.39 15.02 18.89
C GLY A 8 11.21 14.14 19.81
N GLY A 9 12.08 13.30 19.25
CA GLY A 9 13.08 12.55 20.04
C GLY A 9 13.73 11.41 19.26
N ALA A 10 15.00 11.59 18.85
CA ALA A 10 16.00 10.59 18.45
C ALA A 10 15.65 9.47 17.43
N GLY A 11 14.41 9.39 16.92
CA GLY A 11 13.94 8.34 16.02
C GLY A 11 12.97 8.82 14.93
N ALA A 12 12.79 10.13 14.77
CA ALA A 12 12.03 10.72 13.66
C ALA A 12 12.84 10.63 12.36
N LEU A 13 12.18 10.22 11.27
CA LEU A 13 12.82 10.10 9.96
C LEU A 13 13.09 11.49 9.34
N SER A 14 14.16 11.60 8.55
CA SER A 14 14.36 12.77 7.69
C SER A 14 13.30 12.80 6.58
N GLN A 15 13.01 13.97 5.99
CA GLN A 15 12.07 14.05 4.86
C GLN A 15 12.43 13.12 3.70
N GLN A 16 13.74 12.94 3.44
CA GLN A 16 14.20 12.03 2.40
C GLN A 16 13.93 10.57 2.76
N ASP A 17 14.15 10.19 4.03
CA ASP A 17 13.83 8.86 4.52
C ASP A 17 12.32 8.60 4.51
N GLU A 18 11.50 9.59 4.89
CA GLU A 18 10.04 9.47 4.82
C GLU A 18 9.55 9.18 3.41
N ARG A 19 10.05 9.91 2.41
CA ARG A 19 9.74 9.68 0.99
C ARG A 19 10.18 8.29 0.53
N THR A 20 11.38 7.89 0.93
CA THR A 20 11.96 6.59 0.58
C THR A 20 11.11 5.46 1.18
N TRP A 21 10.79 5.52 2.47
CA TRP A 21 9.99 4.50 3.15
C TRP A 21 8.52 4.52 2.73
N GLY A 22 7.96 5.69 2.41
CA GLY A 22 6.61 5.80 1.83
C GLY A 22 6.52 5.14 0.46
N MET A 23 7.52 5.35 -0.41
CA MET A 23 7.62 4.63 -1.68
C MET A 23 7.78 3.12 -1.47
N LEU A 24 8.68 2.72 -0.57
CA LEU A 24 8.94 1.30 -0.27
C LEU A 24 7.72 0.59 0.29
N ALA A 25 6.81 1.30 0.97
CA ALA A 25 5.55 0.72 1.40
C ALA A 25 4.73 0.16 0.23
N HIS A 26 4.73 0.85 -0.93
CA HIS A 26 4.04 0.38 -2.14
C HIS A 26 4.89 -0.61 -2.94
N VAL A 27 6.20 -0.33 -3.14
CA VAL A 27 7.09 -1.18 -3.93
C VAL A 27 7.30 -2.56 -3.31
N SER A 28 7.36 -2.63 -1.98
CA SER A 28 7.49 -3.91 -1.26
C SER A 28 6.34 -4.86 -1.54
N ALA A 29 5.16 -4.36 -1.91
CA ALA A 29 4.04 -5.20 -2.30
C ALA A 29 4.30 -5.96 -3.61
N ILE A 30 5.00 -5.36 -4.57
CA ILE A 30 5.39 -5.99 -5.83
C ILE A 30 6.39 -7.12 -5.56
N LEU A 31 7.37 -6.86 -4.70
CA LEU A 31 8.36 -7.87 -4.31
C LEU A 31 7.71 -9.04 -3.56
N ALA A 32 6.84 -8.74 -2.60
CA ALA A 32 6.13 -9.75 -1.82
C ALA A 32 5.08 -10.51 -2.65
N ALA A 33 4.60 -9.95 -3.77
CA ALA A 33 3.71 -10.64 -4.70
C ALA A 33 4.36 -11.85 -5.37
N ILE A 34 5.69 -11.87 -5.53
CA ILE A 34 6.44 -13.01 -6.12
C ILE A 34 6.20 -14.30 -5.33
N VAL A 35 6.01 -14.18 -4.01
CA VAL A 35 5.71 -15.31 -3.11
C VAL A 35 4.21 -15.41 -2.78
N GLY A 36 3.35 -14.69 -3.50
CA GLY A 36 1.89 -14.72 -3.35
C GLY A 36 1.33 -13.96 -2.15
N LEU A 37 2.17 -13.19 -1.43
CA LEU A 37 1.80 -12.52 -0.17
C LEU A 37 2.06 -11.00 -0.24
N SER A 38 1.53 -10.34 -1.26
CA SER A 38 1.80 -8.92 -1.57
C SER A 38 1.51 -7.95 -0.41
N PHE A 39 0.54 -8.27 0.46
CA PHE A 39 0.22 -7.45 1.63
C PHE A 39 1.31 -7.46 2.72
N LEU A 40 2.22 -8.46 2.73
CA LEU A 40 3.28 -8.55 3.74
C LEU A 40 4.30 -7.40 3.61
N GLY A 41 4.60 -6.96 2.39
CA GLY A 41 5.51 -5.84 2.14
C GLY A 41 5.10 -4.57 2.92
N PRO A 42 3.93 -3.97 2.62
CA PRO A 42 3.45 -2.79 3.31
C PRO A 42 3.22 -3.02 4.81
N LEU A 43 2.82 -4.24 5.22
CA LEU A 43 2.68 -4.58 6.63
C LEU A 43 4.02 -4.48 7.38
N ILE A 44 5.09 -5.02 6.82
CA ILE A 44 6.43 -4.94 7.44
C ILE A 44 6.89 -3.48 7.51
N VAL A 45 6.71 -2.70 6.43
CA VAL A 45 7.06 -1.26 6.43
C VAL A 45 6.26 -0.50 7.49
N MET A 46 4.95 -0.78 7.61
CA MET A 46 4.08 -0.18 8.62
C MET A 46 4.57 -0.46 10.04
N LEU A 47 4.94 -1.71 10.34
CA LEU A 47 5.36 -2.11 11.69
C LEU A 47 6.76 -1.57 12.05
N VAL A 48 7.69 -1.56 11.10
CA VAL A 48 9.10 -1.17 11.36
C VAL A 48 9.28 0.36 11.34
N GLN A 49 8.62 1.05 10.40
CA GLN A 49 8.86 2.47 10.13
C GLN A 49 7.66 3.36 10.40
N GLY A 50 6.44 2.81 10.44
CA GLY A 50 5.22 3.57 10.77
C GLY A 50 5.26 4.28 12.13
N PRO A 51 5.83 3.70 13.21
CA PRO A 51 5.96 4.41 14.49
C PRO A 51 6.90 5.63 14.43
N LYS A 52 7.79 5.70 13.43
CA LYS A 52 8.81 6.74 13.28
C LYS A 52 8.37 7.91 12.39
N SER A 53 7.33 7.71 11.57
CA SER A 53 6.80 8.74 10.67
C SER A 53 5.32 8.55 10.40
N GLN A 54 4.56 9.62 10.62
CA GLN A 54 3.14 9.68 10.27
C GLN A 54 2.91 9.51 8.77
N PHE A 55 3.78 10.07 7.93
CA PHE A 55 3.69 9.91 6.47
C PHE A 55 3.87 8.45 6.06
N VAL A 56 4.94 7.80 6.55
CA VAL A 56 5.20 6.39 6.26
C VAL A 56 4.07 5.51 6.76
N ARG A 57 3.52 5.79 7.94
CA ARG A 57 2.34 5.07 8.47
C ARG A 57 1.13 5.22 7.56
N ARG A 58 0.81 6.43 7.09
CA ARG A 58 -0.32 6.65 6.17
C ARG A 58 -0.13 5.90 4.86
N GLN A 59 1.05 5.99 4.25
CA GLN A 59 1.34 5.33 2.97
C GLN A 59 1.33 3.79 3.10
N SER A 60 1.88 3.25 4.19
CA SER A 60 1.88 1.81 4.44
C SER A 60 0.51 1.24 4.79
N VAL A 61 -0.31 1.94 5.58
CA VAL A 61 -1.71 1.54 5.83
C VAL A 61 -2.53 1.57 4.54
N GLU A 62 -2.39 2.63 3.73
CA GLU A 62 -3.12 2.78 2.46
C GLU A 62 -2.72 1.67 1.47
N ALA A 63 -1.42 1.37 1.36
CA ALA A 63 -0.89 0.25 0.56
C ALA A 63 -1.38 -1.11 1.06
N LEU A 64 -1.31 -1.37 2.37
CA LEU A 64 -1.75 -2.62 3.00
C LEU A 64 -3.23 -2.90 2.70
N ASN A 65 -4.08 -1.88 2.91
CA ASN A 65 -5.50 -1.94 2.60
C ASN A 65 -5.74 -2.23 1.11
N PHE A 66 -4.95 -1.62 0.22
CA PHE A 66 -5.10 -1.83 -1.22
C PHE A 66 -4.74 -3.26 -1.62
N GLN A 67 -3.64 -3.80 -1.07
CA GLN A 67 -3.25 -5.18 -1.32
C GLN A 67 -4.33 -6.17 -0.87
N ILE A 68 -4.93 -5.96 0.30
CA ILE A 68 -6.05 -6.78 0.78
C ILE A 68 -7.26 -6.63 -0.16
N THR A 69 -7.58 -5.41 -0.58
CA THR A 69 -8.68 -5.12 -1.51
C THR A 69 -8.51 -5.86 -2.84
N THR A 70 -7.32 -5.77 -3.44
CA THR A 70 -7.03 -6.45 -4.72
C THR A 70 -6.94 -7.96 -4.56
N TYR A 71 -6.53 -8.46 -3.40
CA TYR A 71 -6.54 -9.89 -3.10
C TYR A 71 -7.97 -10.44 -3.06
N ILE A 72 -8.89 -9.74 -2.38
CA ILE A 72 -10.32 -10.07 -2.37
C ILE A 72 -10.88 -10.01 -3.79
N ALA A 73 -10.57 -8.96 -4.56
CA ALA A 73 -11.00 -8.84 -5.95
C ALA A 73 -10.48 -10.00 -6.82
N GLY A 74 -9.24 -10.44 -6.59
CA GLY A 74 -8.65 -11.61 -7.25
C GLY A 74 -9.39 -12.90 -6.94
N ILE A 75 -9.74 -13.15 -5.66
CA ILE A 75 -10.53 -14.31 -5.24
C ILE A 75 -11.91 -14.31 -5.90
N ILE A 76 -12.61 -13.16 -5.88
CA ILE A 76 -13.91 -13.01 -6.54
C ILE A 76 -13.77 -13.31 -8.04
N SER A 77 -12.74 -12.77 -8.68
CA SER A 77 -12.48 -13.00 -10.11
C SER A 77 -12.19 -14.47 -10.42
N ALA A 78 -11.46 -15.18 -9.54
CA ALA A 78 -11.20 -16.60 -9.67
C ALA A 78 -12.50 -17.44 -9.56
N ILE A 79 -13.39 -17.11 -8.63
CA ILE A 79 -14.71 -17.75 -8.52
C ILE A 79 -15.54 -17.52 -9.79
N LEU A 80 -15.49 -16.30 -10.34
CA LEU A 80 -16.20 -15.94 -11.57
C LEU A 80 -15.66 -16.61 -12.84
N ILE A 81 -14.54 -17.35 -12.78
CA ILE A 81 -14.05 -18.15 -13.91
C ILE A 81 -15.07 -19.23 -14.27
N ILE A 82 -15.81 -19.77 -13.29
CA ILE A 82 -16.84 -20.81 -13.50
C ILE A 82 -17.93 -20.35 -14.48
N VAL A 83 -18.19 -19.03 -14.51
CA VAL A 83 -19.18 -18.40 -15.39
C VAL A 83 -18.52 -17.63 -16.55
N LEU A 84 -17.28 -17.99 -16.92
CA LEU A 84 -16.50 -17.51 -18.07
C LEU A 84 -16.08 -16.03 -18.10
N ILE A 85 -16.53 -15.19 -17.16
CA ILE A 85 -16.12 -13.76 -17.10
C ILE A 85 -14.89 -13.51 -16.20
N GLY A 86 -14.53 -14.48 -15.35
CA GLY A 86 -13.48 -14.32 -14.34
C GLY A 86 -12.08 -14.03 -14.91
N ILE A 87 -11.74 -14.58 -16.08
CA ILE A 87 -10.42 -14.37 -16.70
C ILE A 87 -10.22 -12.90 -17.09
N LEU A 88 -11.23 -12.28 -17.72
CA LEU A 88 -11.17 -10.86 -18.08
C LEU A 88 -11.07 -9.97 -16.85
N MET A 89 -11.81 -10.31 -15.78
CA MET A 89 -11.72 -9.62 -14.50
C MET A 89 -10.33 -9.75 -13.85
N LEU A 90 -9.73 -10.95 -13.84
CA LEU A 90 -8.39 -11.17 -13.30
C LEU A 90 -7.34 -10.32 -14.02
N ILE A 91 -7.41 -10.24 -15.35
CA ILE A 91 -6.50 -9.41 -16.15
C ILE A 91 -6.70 -7.93 -15.80
N ALA A 92 -7.95 -7.46 -15.75
CA ALA A 92 -8.26 -6.07 -15.40
C ALA A 92 -7.78 -5.71 -13.98
N VAL A 93 -8.03 -6.58 -12.99
CA VAL A 93 -7.57 -6.41 -11.60
C VAL A 93 -6.05 -6.39 -11.54
N GLY A 94 -5.35 -7.30 -12.23
CA GLY A 94 -3.89 -7.37 -12.25
C GLY A 94 -3.25 -6.12 -12.86
N ILE A 95 -3.78 -5.62 -13.97
CA ILE A 95 -3.31 -4.37 -14.59
C ILE A 95 -3.57 -3.18 -13.67
N ALA A 96 -4.80 -3.05 -13.15
CA ALA A 96 -5.15 -1.96 -12.24
C ALA A 96 -4.28 -1.97 -10.98
N TRP A 97 -4.05 -3.15 -10.39
CA TRP A 97 -3.17 -3.35 -9.24
C TRP A 97 -1.76 -2.83 -9.52
N LEU A 98 -1.13 -3.26 -10.62
CA LEU A 98 0.24 -2.88 -10.94
C LEU A 98 0.36 -1.37 -11.19
N VAL A 99 -0.51 -0.82 -12.04
CA VAL A 99 -0.48 0.59 -12.42
C VAL A 99 -0.72 1.49 -11.21
N LEU A 100 -1.74 1.21 -10.40
CA LEU A 100 -2.05 2.00 -9.21
C LEU A 100 -0.94 1.91 -8.17
N THR A 101 -0.33 0.73 -7.97
CA THR A 101 0.79 0.56 -7.03
C THR A 101 2.01 1.38 -7.45
N ILE A 102 2.34 1.40 -8.74
CA ILE A 102 3.45 2.21 -9.28
C ILE A 102 3.14 3.70 -9.12
N MET A 103 1.92 4.15 -9.45
CA MET A 103 1.55 5.57 -9.28
C MET A 103 1.62 6.01 -7.81
N ALA A 104 1.18 5.15 -6.89
CA ALA A 104 1.29 5.40 -5.46
C ALA A 104 2.75 5.48 -4.99
N ALA A 105 3.61 4.58 -5.47
CA ALA A 105 5.04 4.62 -5.18
C ALA A 105 5.69 5.92 -5.67
N LEU A 106 5.39 6.33 -6.91
CA LEU A 106 5.93 7.57 -7.50
C LEU A 106 5.44 8.82 -6.75
N ALA A 107 4.16 8.87 -6.37
CA ALA A 107 3.61 9.95 -5.56
C ALA A 107 4.27 10.01 -4.18
N ALA A 108 4.39 8.87 -3.49
CA ALA A 108 5.04 8.81 -2.19
C ALA A 108 6.52 9.22 -2.24
N ASN A 109 7.23 8.89 -3.32
CA ASN A 109 8.61 9.33 -3.56
C ASN A 109 8.72 10.87 -3.71
N ARG A 110 7.67 11.54 -4.22
CA ARG A 110 7.56 13.00 -4.25
C ARG A 110 7.12 13.61 -2.89
N GLY A 111 6.80 12.77 -1.91
CA GLY A 111 6.24 13.20 -0.62
C GLY A 111 4.75 13.54 -0.68
N GLU A 112 4.06 13.13 -1.74
CA GLU A 112 2.62 13.32 -1.90
C GLU A 112 1.86 12.17 -1.23
N ASP A 113 0.77 12.49 -0.53
CA ASP A 113 -0.12 11.47 -0.01
C ASP A 113 -0.98 10.90 -1.15
N TYR A 114 -0.70 9.66 -1.55
CA TYR A 114 -1.53 8.95 -2.53
C TYR A 114 -2.72 8.26 -1.83
N ARG A 115 -3.89 8.30 -2.46
CA ARG A 115 -5.06 7.51 -2.08
C ARG A 115 -5.51 6.67 -3.26
N TYR A 116 -5.60 5.36 -3.07
CA TYR A 116 -6.08 4.47 -4.11
C TYR A 116 -7.54 4.78 -4.45
N PRO A 117 -7.91 4.85 -5.74
CA PRO A 117 -9.29 5.14 -6.15
C PRO A 117 -10.31 4.14 -5.61
N VAL A 118 -9.91 2.87 -5.54
CA VAL A 118 -10.69 1.77 -4.96
C VAL A 118 -9.85 1.12 -3.86
N ASN A 119 -10.29 1.26 -2.61
CA ASN A 119 -9.58 0.74 -1.46
C ASN A 119 -10.49 0.54 -0.25
N LEU A 120 -10.53 -0.67 0.28
CA LEU A 120 -11.20 -0.99 1.54
C LEU A 120 -10.28 -0.61 2.71
N ARG A 121 -10.60 0.49 3.39
CA ARG A 121 -9.81 1.02 4.52
C ARG A 121 -10.07 0.26 5.82
N LEU A 122 -9.59 -0.98 5.88
CA LEU A 122 -9.79 -1.91 6.99
C LEU A 122 -8.87 -1.59 8.19
N VAL A 123 -7.60 -1.33 7.90
CA VAL A 123 -6.58 -0.93 8.89
C VAL A 123 -6.55 0.60 9.02
N LYS A 124 -6.39 1.11 10.25
CA LYS A 124 -6.36 2.56 10.60
C LYS A 124 -5.06 2.98 11.27
#